data_AF-A0A959I8K1-F1
#
_entry.id   AF-A0A959I8K1-F1
#
_cell.length_a   1.000
_cell.length_b   1.000
_cell.length_c   1.000
_cell.angle_alpha   90.00
_cell.angle_beta   90.00
_cell.angle_gamma   90.00
#
_symmetry.space_group_name_H-M   'P 1'
#
loop_
_entity.id
_entity.type
_entity.pdbx_description
1 polymer ?
#
loop_
_entity_poly.entity_id
_entity_poly.type
_entity_poly.pdbx_seq_one_letter_code
_entity_poly.pdbx_strand_id
1 'polypeptide(L)'
;QYIFEHTPGLPEAAKKEGLSELEYMRKYGAFEVEKHSYQKHLKELSKTDLKDAEIDDQSGLIRKEGKEIGVMVNGKAHIGFPTPSRKNEFYSQTMVDWKWPEYAIPTYIKSHVHPEKLDKSKGEYVLVPTFRLPTLIHSRSGNAKWLTEISNRNPIWMHPDDAKRFDLKTGDLVKMNTDIGYFV
;
A
#
# COMPACT_ATOMS: atom_id res chain seq x y z
N GLN A 1 -5.31 4.35 -27.26
CA GLN A 1 -4.77 3.05 -27.72
C GLN A 1 -3.27 3.18 -27.66
N TYR A 2 -2.67 2.76 -26.55
CA TYR A 2 -1.21 2.84 -26.37
C TYR A 2 -0.74 1.72 -25.44
N ILE A 3 -1.57 1.32 -24.47
CA ILE A 3 -1.17 0.35 -23.46
C ILE A 3 -1.08 -1.09 -24.01
N PHE A 4 -1.98 -1.50 -24.92
CA PHE A 4 -2.06 -2.89 -25.35
C PHE A 4 -1.01 -3.25 -26.40
N GLU A 5 -0.74 -2.33 -27.31
CA GLU A 5 0.24 -2.50 -28.40
C GLU A 5 1.69 -2.57 -27.88
N HIS A 6 1.95 -2.04 -26.68
CA HIS A 6 3.28 -2.04 -26.04
C HIS A 6 3.38 -3.04 -24.87
N THR A 7 2.35 -3.85 -24.63
CA THR A 7 2.39 -4.86 -23.59
C THR A 7 3.19 -6.08 -24.10
N PRO A 8 4.32 -6.46 -23.45
CA PRO A 8 5.15 -7.57 -23.93
C PRO A 8 4.34 -8.86 -24.10
N GLY A 9 4.41 -9.47 -25.29
CA GLY A 9 3.75 -10.75 -25.61
C GLY A 9 2.28 -10.64 -26.02
N LEU A 10 1.60 -9.51 -25.76
CA LEU A 10 0.19 -9.33 -26.10
C LEU A 10 -0.04 -9.19 -27.62
N PRO A 11 0.75 -8.41 -28.38
CA PRO A 11 0.63 -8.36 -29.84
C PRO A 11 0.74 -9.73 -30.51
N GLU A 12 1.69 -10.56 -30.07
CA GLU A 12 1.89 -11.90 -30.61
C GLU A 12 0.72 -12.83 -30.25
N ALA A 13 0.18 -12.72 -29.04
CA ALA A 13 -0.98 -13.49 -28.61
C ALA A 13 -2.26 -13.10 -29.38
N ALA A 14 -2.49 -11.80 -29.56
CA ALA A 14 -3.62 -11.28 -30.34
C ALA A 14 -3.55 -11.71 -31.80
N LYS A 15 -2.36 -11.58 -32.41
CA LYS A 15 -2.11 -11.99 -33.81
C LYS A 15 -2.33 -13.49 -34.04
N LYS A 16 -1.99 -14.36 -33.09
CA LYS A 16 -2.24 -15.81 -33.19
C LYS A 16 -3.73 -16.14 -33.33
N GLU A 17 -4.61 -15.26 -32.85
CA GLU A 17 -6.07 -15.42 -32.95
C GLU A 17 -6.70 -14.55 -34.06
N GLY A 18 -5.89 -13.83 -34.84
CA GLY A 18 -6.39 -12.90 -35.85
C GLY A 18 -7.13 -11.69 -35.25
N LEU A 19 -6.81 -11.32 -34.01
CA LEU A 19 -7.40 -10.18 -33.30
C LEU A 19 -6.39 -9.03 -33.22
N SER A 20 -6.86 -7.80 -33.15
CA SER A 20 -6.08 -6.69 -32.59
C SER A 20 -5.90 -6.86 -31.07
N GLU A 21 -4.92 -6.18 -30.48
CA GLU A 21 -4.63 -6.25 -29.05
C GLU A 21 -5.83 -5.76 -28.22
N LEU A 22 -6.53 -4.73 -28.70
CA LEU A 22 -7.76 -4.25 -28.07
C LEU A 22 -8.88 -5.29 -28.15
N GLU A 23 -9.04 -5.99 -29.27
CA GLU A 23 -10.05 -7.04 -29.41
C GLU A 23 -9.74 -8.25 -28.54
N TYR A 24 -8.47 -8.65 -28.47
CA TYR A 24 -8.00 -9.68 -27.55
C TYR A 24 -8.34 -9.32 -26.10
N MET A 25 -8.03 -8.10 -25.66
CA MET A 25 -8.33 -7.64 -24.30
C MET A 25 -9.83 -7.47 -24.03
N ARG A 26 -10.63 -7.11 -25.04
CA ARG A 26 -12.10 -7.13 -24.92
C ARG A 26 -12.66 -8.54 -24.77
N LYS A 27 -12.05 -9.53 -25.42
CA LYS A 27 -12.46 -10.93 -25.36
C LYS A 27 -12.09 -11.60 -24.02
N TYR A 28 -10.84 -11.43 -23.58
CA TYR A 28 -10.32 -12.15 -22.40
C TYR A 28 -10.31 -11.34 -21.11
N GLY A 29 -10.28 -10.00 -21.19
CA GLY A 29 -10.27 -9.10 -20.02
C GLY A 29 -8.95 -9.04 -19.24
N ALA A 30 -8.07 -10.04 -19.38
CA ALA A 30 -6.76 -10.09 -18.74
C ALA A 30 -5.73 -10.82 -19.64
N PHE A 31 -4.45 -10.49 -19.47
CA PHE A 31 -3.33 -11.14 -20.15
C PHE A 31 -2.15 -11.31 -19.18
N GLU A 32 -1.59 -12.52 -19.12
CA GLU A 32 -0.44 -12.83 -18.27
C GLU A 32 0.86 -12.44 -18.99
N VAL A 33 1.48 -11.34 -18.56
CA VAL A 33 2.75 -10.86 -19.14
C VAL A 33 3.95 -11.65 -18.62
N GLU A 34 3.94 -12.01 -17.34
CA GLU A 34 5.01 -12.76 -16.68
C GLU A 34 4.39 -13.72 -15.68
N LYS A 35 4.65 -15.03 -15.83
CA LYS A 35 4.01 -16.08 -15.05
C LYS A 35 4.30 -16.00 -13.56
N HIS A 36 5.57 -15.85 -13.19
CA HIS A 36 6.01 -15.65 -11.82
C HIS A 36 7.29 -14.83 -11.80
N SER A 37 7.34 -13.83 -10.91
CA SER A 37 8.47 -12.92 -10.82
C SER A 37 8.93 -12.76 -9.37
N TYR A 38 9.44 -13.86 -8.81
CA TYR A 38 9.97 -13.89 -7.45
C TYR A 38 11.46 -13.58 -7.42
N GLN A 39 11.97 -13.20 -6.24
CA GLN A 39 13.41 -13.08 -5.99
C GLN A 39 14.16 -12.20 -6.99
N LYS A 40 13.52 -11.15 -7.54
CA LYS A 40 14.17 -10.21 -8.48
C LYS A 40 15.47 -9.64 -7.92
N HIS A 41 15.54 -9.44 -6.60
CA HIS A 41 16.72 -8.98 -5.88
C HIS A 41 17.92 -9.94 -5.97
N LEU A 42 17.72 -11.22 -6.27
CA LEU A 42 18.78 -12.21 -6.50
C LEU A 42 19.27 -12.26 -7.95
N LYS A 43 18.71 -11.46 -8.86
CA LYS A 43 19.23 -11.38 -10.23
C LYS A 43 20.67 -10.88 -10.17
N GLU A 44 21.59 -11.67 -10.70
CA GLU A 44 23.00 -11.28 -10.79
C GLU A 44 23.19 -10.18 -11.83
N LEU A 45 24.04 -9.21 -11.51
CA LEU A 45 24.45 -8.17 -12.45
C LEU A 45 25.32 -8.79 -13.55
N SER A 46 25.10 -8.37 -14.79
CA SER A 46 25.91 -8.84 -15.92
C SER A 46 27.31 -8.23 -15.87
N LYS A 47 28.26 -8.83 -16.60
CA LYS A 47 29.61 -8.27 -16.77
C LYS A 47 29.58 -6.85 -17.34
N THR A 48 28.59 -6.55 -18.18
CA THR A 48 28.37 -5.22 -18.77
C THR A 48 27.90 -4.21 -17.73
N ASP A 49 27.03 -4.64 -16.80
CA ASP A 49 26.57 -3.80 -15.70
C ASP A 49 27.72 -3.45 -14.76
N LEU A 50 28.58 -4.42 -14.47
CA LEU A 50 29.75 -4.28 -13.59
C LEU A 50 30.94 -3.55 -14.23
N LYS A 51 30.94 -3.37 -15.56
CA LYS A 51 31.99 -2.62 -16.23
C LYS A 51 31.96 -1.17 -15.73
N ASP A 52 33.11 -0.68 -15.27
CA ASP A 52 33.31 0.66 -14.71
C ASP A 52 32.46 0.93 -13.45
N ALA A 53 32.01 -0.13 -12.76
CA ALA A 53 31.32 -0.02 -11.49
C ALA A 53 32.31 -0.03 -10.32
N GLU A 54 32.03 0.78 -9.31
CA GLU A 54 32.76 0.86 -8.06
C GLU A 54 32.06 -0.01 -7.02
N ILE A 55 32.83 -0.77 -6.24
CA ILE A 55 32.31 -1.58 -5.14
C ILE A 55 32.84 -1.00 -3.84
N ASP A 56 31.93 -0.68 -2.94
CA ASP A 56 32.28 -0.24 -1.59
C ASP A 56 32.65 -1.45 -0.72
N ASP A 57 33.90 -1.51 -0.26
CA ASP A 57 34.45 -2.68 0.46
C ASP A 57 33.75 -2.96 1.80
N GLN A 58 33.17 -1.94 2.44
CA GLN A 58 32.55 -2.09 3.76
C GLN A 58 31.10 -2.55 3.67
N SER A 59 30.32 -1.89 2.81
CA SER A 59 28.88 -2.14 2.66
C SER A 59 28.58 -3.22 1.61
N GLY A 60 29.51 -3.44 0.68
CA GLY A 60 29.34 -4.26 -0.52
C GLY A 60 28.53 -3.56 -1.62
N LEU A 61 28.20 -2.28 -1.48
CA LEU A 61 27.35 -1.55 -2.41
C LEU A 61 28.05 -1.33 -3.75
N ILE A 62 27.34 -1.59 -4.84
CA ILE A 62 27.87 -1.45 -6.20
C ILE A 62 27.27 -0.18 -6.81
N ARG A 63 28.13 0.76 -7.21
CA ARG A 63 27.75 2.03 -7.82
C ARG A 63 28.30 2.14 -9.24
N LYS A 64 27.53 2.77 -10.12
CA LYS A 64 27.94 3.12 -11.48
C LYS A 64 27.37 4.47 -11.83
N GLU A 65 28.23 5.39 -12.30
CA GLU A 65 27.84 6.76 -12.65
C GLU A 65 27.07 7.47 -11.51
N GLY A 66 27.52 7.27 -10.26
CA GLY A 66 26.89 7.87 -9.07
C GLY A 66 25.54 7.26 -8.66
N LYS A 67 25.08 6.17 -9.31
CA LYS A 67 23.86 5.45 -8.93
C LYS A 67 24.21 4.10 -8.32
N GLU A 68 23.55 3.74 -7.23
CA GLU A 68 23.57 2.36 -6.75
C GLU A 68 22.92 1.46 -7.79
N ILE A 69 23.57 0.37 -8.19
CA ILE A 69 23.05 -0.59 -9.18
C ILE A 69 22.91 -2.01 -8.63
N GLY A 70 23.53 -2.30 -7.48
CA GLY A 70 23.44 -3.60 -6.84
C GLY A 70 24.27 -3.69 -5.57
N VAL A 71 24.45 -4.90 -5.07
CA VAL A 71 25.19 -5.19 -3.84
C VAL A 71 25.82 -6.56 -3.88
N MET A 72 27.02 -6.66 -3.32
CA MET A 72 27.73 -7.91 -3.11
C MET A 72 27.11 -8.67 -1.94
N VAL A 73 26.66 -9.89 -2.20
CA VAL A 73 26.16 -10.83 -1.19
C VAL A 73 26.80 -12.18 -1.43
N ASN A 74 27.50 -12.73 -0.43
CA ASN A 74 28.17 -14.03 -0.50
C ASN A 74 29.07 -14.19 -1.75
N GLY A 75 29.83 -13.14 -2.10
CA GLY A 75 30.75 -13.14 -3.25
C GLY A 75 30.08 -12.94 -4.61
N LYS A 76 28.77 -12.71 -4.68
CA LYS A 76 28.02 -12.48 -5.92
C LYS A 76 27.44 -11.08 -5.98
N ALA A 77 27.52 -10.46 -7.16
CA ALA A 77 26.93 -9.16 -7.43
C ALA A 77 25.46 -9.31 -7.81
N HIS A 78 24.56 -8.95 -6.90
CA HIS A 78 23.12 -9.01 -7.14
C HIS A 78 22.54 -7.61 -7.32
N ILE A 79 21.45 -7.47 -8.09
CA ILE A 79 20.73 -6.19 -8.24
C ILE A 79 20.16 -5.69 -6.91
N GLY A 80 19.82 -6.60 -5.99
CA GLY A 80 19.30 -6.29 -4.67
C GLY A 80 17.88 -5.70 -4.65
N PHE A 81 17.44 -5.27 -3.47
CA PHE A 81 16.18 -4.57 -3.29
C PHE A 81 16.29 -3.14 -3.85
N PRO A 82 15.17 -2.49 -4.23
CA PRO A 82 15.17 -1.09 -4.66
C PRO A 82 15.27 -0.12 -3.45
N THR A 83 16.25 -0.35 -2.58
CA THR A 83 16.58 0.44 -1.38
C THR A 83 17.96 1.07 -1.55
N PRO A 84 18.29 2.14 -0.79
CA PRO A 84 19.63 2.75 -0.85
C PRO A 84 20.78 1.77 -0.64
N SER A 85 20.65 0.84 0.32
CA SER A 85 21.66 -0.20 0.57
C SER A 85 21.59 -1.40 -0.39
N ARG A 86 20.57 -1.46 -1.24
CA ARG A 86 20.20 -2.62 -2.06
C ARG A 86 19.91 -3.90 -1.25
N LYS A 87 19.75 -3.79 0.07
CA LYS A 87 19.39 -4.87 1.01
C LYS A 87 17.99 -4.63 1.59
N ASN A 88 17.49 -5.61 2.35
CA ASN A 88 16.31 -5.40 3.18
C ASN A 88 16.71 -4.59 4.43
N GLU A 89 16.23 -3.35 4.55
CA GLU A 89 16.69 -2.38 5.54
C GLU A 89 15.86 -2.46 6.83
N PHE A 90 16.43 -3.07 7.87
CA PHE A 90 15.86 -2.99 9.22
C PHE A 90 16.06 -1.60 9.86
N TYR A 91 17.21 -0.98 9.57
CA TYR A 91 17.51 0.40 9.92
C TYR A 91 17.34 1.28 8.67
N SER A 92 16.50 2.31 8.75
CA SER A 92 16.21 3.23 7.65
C SER A 92 16.99 4.54 7.81
N GLN A 93 18.03 4.70 6.99
CA GLN A 93 18.75 5.99 6.89
C GLN A 93 17.82 7.10 6.38
N THR A 94 16.84 6.76 5.53
CA THR A 94 15.82 7.72 5.05
C THR A 94 15.08 8.41 6.19
N MET A 95 14.72 7.68 7.26
CA MET A 95 14.06 8.28 8.43
C MET A 95 14.97 9.30 9.14
N VAL A 96 16.27 9.01 9.26
CA VAL A 96 17.25 9.95 9.82
C VAL A 96 17.39 11.19 8.96
N ASP A 97 17.50 11.03 7.65
CA ASP A 97 17.66 12.12 6.70
C ASP A 97 16.43 13.04 6.71
N TRP A 98 15.24 12.47 6.92
CA TRP A 98 13.96 13.16 7.12
C TRP A 98 13.77 13.76 8.52
N LYS A 99 14.79 13.68 9.40
CA LYS A 99 14.81 14.22 10.76
C LYS A 99 13.94 13.48 11.78
N TRP A 100 13.79 12.16 11.59
CA TRP A 100 13.09 11.25 12.49
C TRP A 100 13.98 10.05 12.91
N PRO A 101 15.19 10.28 13.45
CA PRO A 101 16.12 9.20 13.79
C PRO A 101 15.58 8.21 14.84
N GLU A 102 14.69 8.65 15.73
CA GLU A 102 14.03 7.81 16.73
C GLU A 102 13.12 6.72 16.12
N TYR A 103 12.74 6.88 14.85
CA TYR A 103 11.93 5.94 14.08
C TYR A 103 12.72 5.24 12.97
N ALA A 104 14.06 5.30 13.01
CA ALA A 104 14.92 4.60 12.06
C ALA A 104 14.80 3.07 12.14
N ILE A 105 14.30 2.54 13.25
CA ILE A 105 13.92 1.12 13.40
C ILE A 105 12.44 1.01 13.78
N PRO A 106 11.77 -0.14 13.51
CA PRO A 106 10.40 -0.35 13.93
C PRO A 106 10.23 -0.16 15.44
N THR A 107 9.30 0.71 15.84
CA THR A 107 8.98 1.02 17.23
C THR A 107 7.52 1.48 17.37
N TYR A 108 7.07 1.72 18.60
CA TYR A 108 5.73 2.23 18.87
C TYR A 108 5.69 3.76 18.81
N ILE A 109 4.76 4.30 18.01
CA ILE A 109 4.54 5.75 17.88
C ILE A 109 3.20 6.10 18.51
N LYS A 110 3.21 6.90 19.59
CA LYS A 110 1.99 7.45 20.18
C LYS A 110 1.45 8.56 19.28
N SER A 111 0.28 8.34 18.69
CA SER A 111 -0.39 9.36 17.86
C SER A 111 -1.10 10.42 18.71
N HIS A 112 -1.58 11.48 18.06
CA HIS A 112 -2.36 12.54 18.71
C HIS A 112 -3.70 12.05 19.31
N VAL A 113 -4.22 10.89 18.88
CA VAL A 113 -5.44 10.26 19.43
C VAL A 113 -5.13 9.15 20.45
N HIS A 114 -3.89 9.05 20.94
CA HIS A 114 -3.53 8.10 21.98
C HIS A 114 -4.38 8.34 23.25
N PRO A 115 -4.83 7.29 23.99
CA PRO A 115 -5.69 7.46 25.16
C PRO A 115 -5.20 8.43 26.24
N GLU A 116 -3.88 8.59 26.38
CA GLU A 116 -3.27 9.58 27.30
C GLU A 116 -3.49 11.04 26.89
N LYS A 117 -3.88 11.30 25.64
CA LYS A 117 -4.15 12.64 25.09
C LYS A 117 -5.65 12.96 25.07
N LEU A 118 -6.51 11.96 25.24
CA LEU A 118 -7.97 12.13 25.15
C LEU A 118 -8.55 12.64 26.46
N ASP A 119 -9.36 13.68 26.37
CA ASP A 119 -10.14 14.24 27.47
C ASP A 119 -11.51 13.54 27.58
N LYS A 120 -11.55 12.47 28.36
CA LYS A 120 -12.80 11.74 28.64
C LYS A 120 -13.88 12.61 29.29
N SER A 121 -13.53 13.71 29.96
CA SER A 121 -14.51 14.61 30.57
C SER A 121 -15.29 15.41 29.52
N LYS A 122 -14.66 15.70 28.37
CA LYS A 122 -15.28 16.31 27.19
C LYS A 122 -15.99 15.33 26.27
N GLY A 123 -15.96 14.03 26.61
CA GLY A 123 -16.50 12.98 25.75
C GLY A 123 -15.65 12.76 24.50
N GLU A 124 -14.33 12.90 24.59
CA GLU A 124 -13.44 12.59 23.49
C GLU A 124 -13.25 11.07 23.34
N TYR A 125 -13.41 10.58 22.11
CA TYR A 125 -13.23 9.18 21.74
C TYR A 125 -12.45 9.08 20.43
N VAL A 126 -11.78 7.94 20.23
CA VAL A 126 -11.18 7.62 18.94
C VAL A 126 -12.29 7.20 17.99
N LEU A 127 -12.45 7.96 16.91
CA LEU A 127 -13.27 7.53 15.78
C LEU A 127 -12.47 6.56 14.91
N VAL A 128 -13.01 5.36 14.69
CA VAL A 128 -12.51 4.40 13.69
C VAL A 128 -13.47 4.41 12.50
N PRO A 129 -13.23 5.25 11.46
CA PRO A 129 -14.16 5.38 10.34
C PRO A 129 -14.02 4.24 9.32
N THR A 130 -13.03 3.37 9.51
CA THR A 130 -12.67 2.32 8.56
C THR A 130 -13.19 0.98 9.03
N PHE A 131 -14.43 0.66 8.68
CA PHE A 131 -14.92 -0.71 8.69
C PHE A 131 -15.49 -1.06 7.32
N ARG A 132 -15.53 -2.35 7.01
CA ARG A 132 -16.05 -2.85 5.74
C ARG A 132 -17.35 -3.58 5.99
N LEU A 133 -18.38 -3.15 5.28
CA LEU A 133 -19.61 -3.92 5.18
C LEU A 133 -19.44 -4.95 4.06
N PRO A 134 -19.79 -6.22 4.29
CA PRO A 134 -19.61 -7.29 3.30
C PRO A 134 -20.47 -7.07 2.04
N THR A 135 -21.51 -6.25 2.14
CA THR A 135 -22.45 -5.90 1.07
C THR A 135 -22.03 -4.68 0.25
N LEU A 136 -21.03 -3.91 0.69
CA LEU A 136 -20.65 -2.64 0.05
C LEU A 136 -19.17 -2.60 -0.32
N ILE A 137 -18.90 -2.24 -1.57
CA ILE A 137 -17.54 -2.00 -2.07
C ILE A 137 -17.28 -0.49 -2.09
N HIS A 138 -16.90 0.06 -0.94
CA HIS A 138 -16.83 1.52 -0.74
C HIS A 138 -18.14 2.19 -1.22
N SER A 139 -18.05 3.30 -1.94
CA SER A 139 -19.17 4.00 -2.58
C SER A 139 -19.58 3.42 -3.95
N ARG A 140 -18.92 2.36 -4.44
CA ARG A 140 -19.17 1.83 -5.80
C ARG A 140 -20.46 1.03 -5.91
N SER A 141 -20.95 0.48 -4.81
CA SER A 141 -22.14 -0.37 -4.79
C SER A 141 -23.44 0.43 -4.63
N GLY A 142 -23.41 1.77 -4.58
CA GLY A 142 -24.59 2.59 -4.33
C GLY A 142 -25.69 2.46 -5.40
N ASN A 143 -25.34 2.02 -6.61
CA ASN A 143 -26.28 1.75 -7.69
C ASN A 143 -26.93 0.36 -7.61
N ALA A 144 -26.41 -0.56 -6.80
CA ALA A 144 -26.95 -1.90 -6.63
C ALA A 144 -28.06 -1.89 -5.57
N LYS A 145 -29.31 -1.64 -6.01
CA LYS A 145 -30.48 -1.50 -5.12
C LYS A 145 -30.59 -2.61 -4.06
N TRP A 146 -30.36 -3.86 -4.44
CA TRP A 146 -30.43 -5.01 -3.54
C TRP A 146 -29.38 -4.96 -2.42
N LEU A 147 -28.15 -4.53 -2.73
CA LEU A 147 -27.09 -4.39 -1.72
C LEU A 147 -27.38 -3.22 -0.78
N THR A 148 -27.91 -2.13 -1.32
CA THR A 148 -28.34 -0.97 -0.54
C THR A 148 -29.47 -1.34 0.42
N GLU A 149 -30.43 -2.18 0.03
CA GLU A 149 -31.51 -2.62 0.92
C GLU A 149 -31.00 -3.33 2.19
N ILE A 150 -29.94 -4.12 2.07
CA ILE A 150 -29.32 -4.83 3.22
C ILE A 150 -28.53 -3.86 4.11
N SER A 151 -27.95 -2.79 3.55
CA SER A 151 -27.05 -1.88 4.26
C SER A 151 -27.31 -0.43 3.86
N ASN A 152 -28.50 0.05 4.22
CA ASN A 152 -29.02 1.39 3.89
C ASN A 152 -28.78 2.45 4.98
N ARG A 153 -28.06 2.11 6.05
CA ARG A 153 -27.74 3.03 7.16
C ARG A 153 -26.24 3.12 7.35
N ASN A 154 -25.80 4.23 7.93
CA ASN A 154 -24.42 4.43 8.36
C ASN A 154 -24.35 4.40 9.89
N PRO A 155 -24.30 3.21 10.52
CA PRO A 155 -24.36 3.11 11.96
C PRO A 155 -23.05 3.56 12.61
N ILE A 156 -23.15 4.18 13.78
CA ILE A 156 -22.04 4.29 14.73
C ILE A 156 -22.19 3.13 15.72
N TRP A 157 -21.12 2.37 15.89
CA TRP A 157 -21.03 1.34 16.93
C TRP A 157 -20.30 1.91 18.14
N MET A 158 -20.89 1.71 19.32
CA MET A 158 -20.34 2.17 20.59
C MET A 158 -20.52 1.11 21.66
N HIS A 159 -19.65 1.15 22.67
CA HIS A 159 -19.75 0.24 23.80
C HIS A 159 -21.04 0.51 24.59
N PRO A 160 -21.75 -0.50 25.12
CA PRO A 160 -22.98 -0.30 25.90
C PRO A 160 -22.81 0.63 27.11
N ASP A 161 -21.65 0.62 27.76
CA ASP A 161 -21.37 1.51 28.90
C ASP A 161 -21.30 2.99 28.47
N ASP A 162 -20.73 3.27 27.30
CA ASP A 162 -20.71 4.62 26.74
C ASP A 162 -22.11 5.04 26.27
N ALA A 163 -22.86 4.14 25.63
CA ALA A 163 -24.26 4.39 25.26
C ALA A 163 -25.10 4.76 26.49
N LYS A 164 -24.94 4.02 27.59
CA LYS A 164 -25.60 4.30 28.87
C LYS A 164 -25.19 5.66 29.45
N ARG A 165 -23.92 6.04 29.34
CA ARG A 165 -23.42 7.35 29.81
C ARG A 165 -24.08 8.51 29.08
N PHE A 166 -24.43 8.33 27.81
CA PHE A 166 -25.10 9.33 26.98
C PHE A 166 -26.62 9.16 26.89
N ASP A 167 -27.20 8.21 27.63
CA ASP A 167 -28.62 7.83 27.55
C ASP A 167 -29.10 7.50 26.12
N LEU A 168 -28.24 6.81 25.37
CA LEU A 168 -28.49 6.38 23.99
C LEU A 168 -28.96 4.94 23.91
N LYS A 169 -29.82 4.66 22.93
CA LYS A 169 -30.32 3.33 22.57
C LYS A 169 -30.10 3.05 21.09
N THR A 170 -30.11 1.77 20.73
CA THR A 170 -30.00 1.35 19.34
C THR A 170 -31.11 1.97 18.49
N GLY A 171 -30.72 2.66 17.43
CA GLY A 171 -31.64 3.32 16.51
C GLY A 171 -31.80 4.82 16.77
N ASP A 172 -31.28 5.34 17.88
CA ASP A 172 -31.23 6.78 18.12
C ASP A 172 -30.34 7.47 17.09
N LEU A 173 -30.73 8.68 16.71
CA LEU A 173 -29.93 9.53 15.85
C LEU A 173 -28.89 10.24 16.70
N VAL A 174 -27.61 10.13 16.31
CA VAL A 174 -26.50 10.74 17.04
C VAL A 174 -25.76 11.71 16.14
N LYS A 175 -25.30 12.82 16.70
CA LYS A 175 -24.39 13.74 16.01
C LYS A 175 -23.00 13.60 16.59
N MET A 176 -22.05 13.16 15.77
CA MET A 176 -20.64 13.11 16.10
C MET A 176 -19.95 14.35 15.53
N ASN A 177 -19.22 15.08 16.37
CA ASN A 177 -18.49 16.28 15.97
C ASN A 177 -16.99 16.04 16.08
N THR A 178 -16.22 16.65 15.18
CA THR A 178 -14.76 16.76 15.20
C THR A 178 -14.37 18.21 14.93
N ASP A 179 -13.10 18.56 15.09
CA ASP A 179 -12.62 19.93 14.83
C ASP A 179 -12.87 20.42 13.39
N ILE A 180 -13.06 19.49 12.45
CA ILE A 180 -13.20 19.79 11.02
C ILE A 180 -14.64 19.61 10.50
N GLY A 181 -15.59 19.20 11.35
CA GLY A 181 -16.98 19.04 10.93
C GLY A 181 -17.78 18.08 11.80
N TYR A 182 -18.84 17.53 11.23
CA TYR A 182 -19.70 16.57 11.93
C TYR A 182 -20.36 15.60 10.98
N PHE A 183 -20.83 14.47 11.53
CA PHE A 183 -21.68 13.49 10.86
C PHE A 183 -22.91 13.20 11.74
N VAL A 184 -24.05 12.94 11.11
CA VAL A 184 -25.32 12.57 11.76
C VAL A 184 -25.79 11.24 11.20
#